data_AF-A0A1V4VYC1-F1
#
_entry.id   AF-A0A1V4VYC1-F1
#
_cell.length_a   1.000
_cell.length_b   1.000
_cell.length_c   1.000
_cell.angle_alpha   90.00
_cell.angle_beta   90.00
_cell.angle_gamma   90.00
#
_symmetry.space_group_name_H-M   'P 1'
#
loop_
_entity.id
_entity.type
_entity.pdbx_description
1 polymer ?
#
loop_
_entity_poly.entity_id
_entity_poly.type
_entity_poly.pdbx_seq_one_letter_code
_entity_poly.pdbx_strand_id
1 'polypeptide(L)'
;MTNQFRYIILVSFIGILLWLRSMPVLADDASLGRAPDGVYPLADAAVVMTDEDVKVKLLENGTTAEVTCDFTFYNDGAAKDVLMGFPASQKVSVESEVQSGAMELRDFKAFIDGQSTAVKTENGSVPAHIALPPGTEYDRWYTFTVPFQAGETRQVRNTYRVKNLFYSNGEVVAGYILRTGAFWKDPVGHARVTFDLGEIKPYQINRLYPNCYRFAGNTLVFERENFEPSYDLEITFDNYHYSAGFLNNASDDTKEKINGKINLFTELEGKLAELAGAGEAEIRAVYNAAVAANDPFTAQFVASRLPAGAIKQEPPTISAVEVKNESGDFYRVSAKVRDPNADFTFWEIRVIREENGKKIIDLSDRRRFLQATYDDELAYGLSLEPGKQYWIEFEVWDADDHADRQAVTYRSGDAVPQVIASARTINSKWLFAPLGMCAMVAAAVAWRRSRHFSG
;
A
#
# COMPACT_ATOMS: atom_id res chain seq x y z
N MET A 1 -37.24 18.67 -14.26
CA MET A 1 -36.10 17.93 -13.70
C MET A 1 -35.92 18.37 -12.26
N THR A 2 -36.08 17.45 -11.32
CA THR A 2 -36.21 17.69 -9.88
C THR A 2 -34.85 17.90 -9.21
N ASN A 3 -34.83 18.71 -8.14
CA ASN A 3 -33.63 19.11 -7.38
C ASN A 3 -32.79 17.95 -6.81
N GLN A 4 -33.28 16.71 -6.83
CA GLN A 4 -32.52 15.53 -6.40
C GLN A 4 -31.41 15.11 -7.37
N PHE A 5 -31.54 15.37 -8.68
CA PHE A 5 -30.49 15.02 -9.65
C PHE A 5 -29.23 15.91 -9.52
N ARG A 6 -29.35 17.10 -8.92
CA ARG A 6 -28.22 18.01 -8.69
C ARG A 6 -27.37 17.63 -7.47
N TYR A 7 -27.95 16.96 -6.48
CA TYR A 7 -27.23 16.53 -5.28
C TYR A 7 -26.34 15.29 -5.52
N ILE A 8 -26.78 14.36 -6.37
CA ILE A 8 -26.01 13.14 -6.68
C ILE A 8 -24.74 13.45 -7.50
N ILE A 9 -24.80 14.44 -8.41
CA ILE A 9 -23.65 14.86 -9.21
C ILE A 9 -22.62 15.63 -8.34
N LEU A 10 -23.07 16.43 -7.37
CA LEU A 10 -22.18 17.22 -6.51
C LEU A 10 -21.42 16.35 -5.47
N VAL A 11 -22.08 15.34 -4.89
CA VAL A 11 -21.43 14.40 -3.95
C VAL A 11 -20.46 13.46 -4.67
N SER A 12 -20.75 13.10 -5.93
CA SER A 12 -19.84 12.30 -6.75
C SER A 12 -18.60 13.09 -7.19
N PHE A 13 -18.72 14.40 -7.46
CA PHE A 13 -17.59 15.25 -7.85
C PHE A 13 -16.61 15.50 -6.70
N ILE A 14 -17.10 15.65 -5.46
CA ILE A 14 -16.25 15.82 -4.27
C ILE A 14 -15.58 14.49 -3.87
N GLY A 15 -16.25 13.35 -4.09
CA GLY A 15 -15.65 12.02 -3.92
C GLY A 15 -14.55 11.70 -4.94
N ILE A 16 -14.71 12.13 -6.20
CA ILE A 16 -13.72 11.89 -7.28
C ILE A 16 -12.48 12.80 -7.13
N LEU A 17 -12.62 14.02 -6.60
CA LEU A 17 -11.49 14.92 -6.31
C LEU A 17 -10.58 14.43 -5.17
N LEU A 18 -11.05 13.49 -4.33
CA LEU A 18 -10.25 12.86 -3.28
C LEU A 18 -9.46 11.62 -3.76
N TRP A 19 -9.59 11.22 -5.02
CA TRP A 19 -8.95 10.03 -5.59
C TRP A 19 -7.67 10.32 -6.41
N LEU A 20 -7.30 11.59 -6.57
CA LEU A 20 -6.07 11.99 -7.25
C LEU A 20 -4.95 12.23 -6.22
N ARG A 21 -4.26 11.16 -5.82
CA ARG A 21 -3.03 11.27 -5.03
C ARG A 21 -1.80 11.02 -5.90
N SER A 22 -1.05 12.08 -6.13
CA SER A 22 0.33 12.06 -6.60
C SER A 22 1.20 11.56 -5.45
N MET A 23 2.00 10.52 -5.67
CA MET A 23 2.90 10.01 -4.65
C MET A 23 4.21 10.80 -4.67
N PRO A 24 4.78 11.13 -3.50
CA PRO A 24 6.11 11.75 -3.43
C PRO A 24 7.16 10.85 -4.09
N VAL A 25 8.05 11.44 -4.89
CA VAL A 25 9.18 10.73 -5.49
C VAL A 25 10.30 10.67 -4.45
N LEU A 26 10.22 9.71 -3.54
CA LEU A 26 11.38 9.06 -2.93
C LEU A 26 11.27 7.59 -3.32
N ALA A 27 12.32 6.81 -3.58
CA ALA A 27 12.12 5.50 -4.18
C ALA A 27 13.23 4.49 -3.91
N ASP A 28 12.95 3.21 -4.15
CA ASP A 28 13.98 2.17 -4.23
C ASP A 28 14.68 2.24 -5.59
N ASP A 29 15.95 1.82 -5.63
CA ASP A 29 16.60 1.49 -6.90
C ASP A 29 15.85 0.34 -7.58
N ALA A 30 15.63 0.47 -8.89
CA ALA A 30 15.08 -0.59 -9.73
C ALA A 30 16.16 -1.13 -10.69
N SER A 31 16.08 -2.42 -11.02
CA SER A 31 16.77 -2.95 -12.19
C SER A 31 16.10 -2.43 -13.46
N LEU A 32 16.88 -1.98 -14.43
CA LEU A 32 16.38 -1.33 -15.64
C LEU A 32 16.75 -2.10 -16.91
N GLY A 33 15.78 -2.20 -17.81
CA GLY A 33 15.97 -2.52 -19.22
C GLY A 33 16.25 -1.28 -20.06
N ARG A 34 16.76 -1.49 -21.28
CA ARG A 34 16.92 -0.44 -22.30
C ARG A 34 15.86 -0.60 -23.40
N ALA A 35 15.24 0.51 -23.78
CA ALA A 35 14.43 0.69 -24.98
C ALA A 35 15.16 1.64 -25.95
N PRO A 36 14.81 1.69 -27.25
CA PRO A 36 15.45 2.61 -28.20
C PRO A 36 15.47 4.07 -27.74
N ASP A 37 14.41 4.50 -27.06
CA ASP A 37 14.18 5.89 -26.66
C ASP A 37 14.30 6.14 -25.15
N GLY A 38 14.81 5.18 -24.36
CA GLY A 38 14.92 5.35 -22.90
C GLY A 38 15.19 4.07 -22.11
N VAL A 39 14.85 4.11 -20.82
CA VAL A 39 14.94 2.99 -19.87
C VAL A 39 13.58 2.68 -19.25
N TYR A 40 13.42 1.48 -18.71
CA TYR A 40 12.20 1.06 -18.02
C TYR A 40 12.53 0.02 -16.94
N PRO A 41 11.75 -0.09 -15.85
CA PRO A 41 11.90 -1.15 -14.87
C PRO A 41 11.82 -2.53 -15.49
N LEU A 42 12.75 -3.40 -15.16
CA LEU A 42 12.83 -4.76 -15.67
C LEU A 42 13.17 -5.69 -14.51
N ALA A 43 12.38 -6.75 -14.35
CA ALA A 43 12.63 -7.76 -13.34
C ALA A 43 14.02 -8.39 -13.52
N ASP A 44 14.84 -8.39 -12.48
CA ASP A 44 16.12 -9.09 -12.45
C ASP A 44 15.93 -10.53 -11.95
N ALA A 45 16.51 -11.51 -12.65
CA ALA A 45 16.39 -12.92 -12.27
C ALA A 45 17.57 -13.46 -11.45
N ALA A 46 18.61 -12.64 -11.22
CA ALA A 46 19.88 -13.07 -10.61
C ALA A 46 20.33 -12.18 -9.43
N VAL A 47 19.80 -10.97 -9.31
CA VAL A 47 20.18 -10.05 -8.23
C VAL A 47 19.02 -9.84 -7.28
N VAL A 48 19.27 -10.10 -6.00
CA VAL A 48 18.32 -9.98 -4.88
C VAL A 48 18.67 -8.72 -4.08
N MET A 49 17.66 -7.94 -3.70
CA MET A 49 17.83 -6.88 -2.69
C MET A 49 17.68 -7.50 -1.31
N THR A 50 18.78 -7.64 -0.57
CA THR A 50 18.77 -8.35 0.73
C THR A 50 18.52 -7.43 1.91
N ASP A 51 18.82 -6.13 1.78
CA ASP A 51 18.62 -5.14 2.83
C ASP A 51 18.40 -3.75 2.23
N GLU A 52 17.52 -2.99 2.86
CA GLU A 52 17.25 -1.58 2.59
C GLU A 52 17.13 -0.83 3.94
N ASP A 53 17.93 0.22 4.13
CA ASP A 53 17.81 1.18 5.22
C ASP A 53 17.73 2.61 4.66
N VAL A 54 16.54 3.19 4.74
CA VAL A 54 16.23 4.52 4.24
C VAL A 54 16.02 5.48 5.41
N LYS A 55 16.68 6.63 5.32
CA LYS A 55 16.55 7.74 6.27
C LYS A 55 16.00 8.97 5.54
N VAL A 56 14.78 9.36 5.89
CA VAL A 56 14.11 10.56 5.40
C VAL A 56 14.10 11.60 6.51
N LYS A 57 14.91 12.64 6.37
CA LYS A 57 14.96 13.76 7.33
C LYS A 57 14.09 14.90 6.85
N LEU A 58 13.00 15.17 7.55
CA LEU A 58 12.11 16.30 7.27
C LEU A 58 12.74 17.60 7.77
N LEU A 59 12.88 18.56 6.86
CA LEU A 59 13.47 19.87 7.10
C LEU A 59 12.44 20.97 6.88
N GLU A 60 12.70 22.16 7.40
CA GLU A 60 11.89 23.36 7.12
C GLU A 60 10.38 23.10 7.35
N ASN A 61 10.05 22.55 8.54
CA ASN A 61 8.70 22.10 8.87
C ASN A 61 8.12 21.13 7.82
N GLY A 62 8.96 20.19 7.39
CA GLY A 62 8.63 19.15 6.43
C GLY A 62 8.38 19.60 5.00
N THR A 63 8.61 20.87 4.65
CA THR A 63 8.45 21.32 3.25
C THR A 63 9.55 20.79 2.33
N THR A 64 10.69 20.39 2.90
CA THR A 64 11.78 19.72 2.20
C THR A 64 12.22 18.47 2.96
N ALA A 65 12.85 17.53 2.26
CA ALA A 65 13.45 16.36 2.87
C ALA A 65 14.86 16.09 2.32
N GLU A 66 15.75 15.67 3.21
CA GLU A 66 17.03 15.05 2.87
C GLU A 66 16.89 13.55 3.00
N VAL A 67 17.30 12.81 1.98
CA VAL A 67 17.12 11.37 1.93
C VAL A 67 18.44 10.67 1.68
N THR A 68 18.67 9.62 2.46
CA THR A 68 19.75 8.66 2.27
C THR A 68 19.13 7.28 2.20
N CYS A 69 19.39 6.55 1.12
CA CYS A 69 19.01 5.16 0.97
C CYS A 69 20.27 4.33 0.93
N ASP A 70 20.37 3.32 1.80
CA ASP A 70 21.43 2.32 1.81
C ASP A 70 20.81 0.98 1.40
N PHE A 71 21.24 0.43 0.27
CA PHE A 71 20.79 -0.85 -0.26
C PHE A 71 21.93 -1.87 -0.26
N THR A 72 21.59 -3.12 0.05
CA THR A 72 22.49 -4.28 -0.07
C THR A 72 21.94 -5.21 -1.14
N PHE A 73 22.74 -5.50 -2.15
CA PHE A 73 22.38 -6.40 -3.25
C PHE A 73 23.28 -7.62 -3.28
N TYR A 74 22.72 -8.80 -3.59
CA TYR A 74 23.45 -10.05 -3.77
C TYR A 74 23.20 -10.62 -5.16
N ASN A 75 24.26 -10.95 -5.90
CA ASN A 75 24.17 -11.64 -7.18
C ASN A 75 24.32 -13.15 -7.01
N ASP A 76 23.24 -13.90 -7.19
CA ASP A 76 23.22 -15.36 -7.09
C ASP A 76 23.41 -16.07 -8.44
N GLY A 77 23.57 -15.29 -9.52
CA GLY A 77 23.82 -15.78 -10.86
C GLY A 77 25.29 -15.66 -11.30
N ALA A 78 25.48 -15.64 -12.61
CA ALA A 78 26.79 -15.37 -13.23
C ALA A 78 27.20 -13.90 -13.06
N ALA A 79 28.48 -13.60 -13.25
CA ALA A 79 28.97 -12.21 -13.27
C ALA A 79 28.25 -11.39 -14.37
N LYS A 80 27.82 -10.18 -14.03
CA LYS A 80 27.03 -9.30 -14.90
C LYS A 80 27.13 -7.85 -14.46
N ASP A 81 26.93 -6.95 -15.42
CA ASP A 81 26.69 -5.54 -15.14
C ASP A 81 25.17 -5.32 -15.07
N VAL A 82 24.71 -4.65 -14.01
CA VAL A 82 23.31 -4.25 -13.86
C VAL A 82 23.19 -2.76 -14.12
N LEU A 83 22.31 -2.39 -15.05
CA LEU A 83 21.85 -1.01 -15.17
C LEU A 83 20.82 -0.77 -14.07
N MET A 84 21.21 -0.04 -13.03
CA MET A 84 20.31 0.40 -11.98
C MET A 84 19.74 1.77 -12.33
N GLY A 85 18.57 2.07 -11.78
CA GLY A 85 18.17 3.45 -11.70
C GLY A 85 17.13 3.77 -10.66
N PHE A 86 17.10 5.06 -10.37
CA PHE A 86 16.26 5.70 -9.38
C PHE A 86 15.24 6.61 -10.08
N PRO A 87 13.94 6.50 -9.78
CA PRO A 87 12.92 7.37 -10.36
C PRO A 87 13.23 8.86 -10.14
N ALA A 88 13.32 9.65 -11.21
CA ALA A 88 13.59 11.09 -11.12
C ALA A 88 12.33 11.94 -11.18
N SER A 89 11.32 11.51 -11.97
CA SER A 89 10.01 12.14 -12.06
C SER A 89 8.95 11.17 -12.61
N GLN A 90 7.73 11.21 -12.07
CA GLN A 90 6.60 10.42 -12.57
C GLN A 90 5.98 10.99 -13.84
N LYS A 91 5.35 10.12 -14.64
CA LYS A 91 4.49 10.54 -15.77
C LYS A 91 3.28 11.31 -15.26
N VAL A 92 3.24 12.61 -15.55
CA VAL A 92 2.08 13.44 -15.25
C VAL A 92 1.00 13.16 -16.29
N SER A 93 -0.13 12.60 -15.87
CA SER A 93 -1.32 12.53 -16.73
C SER A 93 -1.80 13.94 -17.08
N VAL A 94 -2.25 14.15 -18.31
CA VAL A 94 -2.66 15.46 -18.88
C VAL A 94 -3.74 16.20 -18.06
N GLU A 95 -4.42 15.52 -17.13
CA GLU A 95 -5.42 16.10 -16.23
C GLU A 95 -4.83 16.79 -14.97
N SER A 96 -3.52 16.72 -14.72
CA SER A 96 -2.88 17.27 -13.50
C SER A 96 -1.68 18.20 -13.75
N GLU A 97 -1.71 19.00 -14.84
CA GLU A 97 -0.63 19.93 -15.22
C GLU A 97 -0.17 20.89 -14.10
N VAL A 98 -1.04 21.22 -13.14
CA VAL A 98 -0.76 22.14 -12.03
C VAL A 98 0.29 21.60 -11.03
N GLN A 99 0.59 20.30 -11.04
CA GLN A 99 1.51 19.66 -10.07
C GLN A 99 2.87 19.22 -10.64
N SER A 100 3.09 19.38 -11.95
CA SER A 100 4.27 18.86 -12.67
C SER A 100 5.62 19.45 -12.25
N GLY A 101 5.64 20.66 -11.68
CA GLY A 101 6.87 21.32 -11.21
C GLY A 101 7.28 20.99 -9.76
N ALA A 102 6.49 20.21 -9.02
CA ALA A 102 6.64 20.09 -7.57
C ALA A 102 7.54 18.92 -7.10
N MET A 103 7.86 17.95 -7.96
CA MET A 103 8.51 16.70 -7.53
C MET A 103 9.73 16.34 -8.38
N GLU A 104 10.72 17.23 -8.39
CA GLU A 104 12.04 16.94 -8.97
C GLU A 104 13.04 16.71 -7.83
N LEU A 105 13.72 15.56 -7.86
CA LEU A 105 14.84 15.30 -6.97
C LEU A 105 15.99 16.26 -7.29
N ARG A 106 16.67 16.71 -6.25
CA ARG A 106 17.82 17.61 -6.34
C ARG A 106 19.05 16.96 -5.75
N ASP A 107 20.20 17.30 -6.31
CA ASP A 107 21.51 16.88 -5.82
C ASP A 107 21.66 15.35 -5.70
N PHE A 108 21.01 14.58 -6.60
CA PHE A 108 21.08 13.12 -6.60
C PHE A 108 22.51 12.64 -6.82
N LYS A 109 22.97 11.75 -5.95
CA LYS A 109 24.27 11.09 -6.01
C LYS A 109 24.08 9.61 -5.70
N ALA A 110 24.83 8.78 -6.42
CA ALA A 110 24.94 7.35 -6.18
C ALA A 110 26.37 6.98 -5.81
N PHE A 111 26.50 5.98 -4.95
CA PHE A 111 27.77 5.42 -4.48
C PHE A 111 27.71 3.90 -4.55
N ILE A 112 28.79 3.26 -5.00
CA ILE A 112 28.96 1.80 -5.01
C ILE A 112 30.10 1.50 -4.04
N ASP A 113 29.83 0.72 -3.00
CA ASP A 113 30.78 0.38 -1.93
C ASP A 113 31.50 1.61 -1.35
N GLY A 114 30.74 2.70 -1.19
CA GLY A 114 31.22 3.99 -0.67
C GLY A 114 31.95 4.89 -1.67
N GLN A 115 32.15 4.45 -2.91
CA GLN A 115 32.77 5.25 -3.97
C GLN A 115 31.71 5.91 -4.86
N SER A 116 31.82 7.22 -5.08
CA SER A 116 30.90 7.95 -5.96
C SER A 116 30.95 7.39 -7.38
N THR A 117 29.78 7.14 -7.98
CA THR A 117 29.66 6.72 -9.37
C THR A 117 29.04 7.81 -10.24
N ALA A 118 29.29 7.74 -11.55
CA ALA A 118 28.72 8.69 -12.49
C ALA A 118 27.23 8.35 -12.73
N VAL A 119 26.37 9.34 -12.50
CA VAL A 119 24.93 9.23 -12.72
C VAL A 119 24.55 9.95 -14.02
N LYS A 120 23.67 9.33 -14.80
CA LYS A 120 23.04 9.95 -15.98
C LYS A 120 21.56 10.15 -15.72
N THR A 121 20.96 11.14 -16.38
CA THR A 121 19.49 11.25 -16.44
C THR A 121 19.04 10.73 -17.80
N GLU A 122 18.18 9.71 -17.79
CA GLU A 122 17.63 9.07 -19.00
C GLU A 122 16.09 9.17 -18.99
N ASN A 123 15.47 9.23 -20.17
CA ASN A 123 14.00 9.23 -20.30
C ASN A 123 13.44 7.85 -19.98
N GLY A 124 12.24 7.81 -19.40
CA GLY A 124 11.47 6.60 -19.18
C GLY A 124 10.64 6.24 -20.42
N SER A 125 10.89 5.06 -20.99
CA SER A 125 10.20 4.57 -22.18
C SER A 125 9.90 3.09 -22.05
N VAL A 126 8.62 2.77 -21.86
CA VAL A 126 8.13 1.41 -21.66
C VAL A 126 7.67 0.86 -23.01
N PRO A 127 8.24 -0.25 -23.51
CA PRO A 127 7.78 -0.87 -24.74
C PRO A 127 6.32 -1.31 -24.63
N ALA A 128 5.52 -1.14 -25.69
CA ALA A 128 4.07 -1.40 -25.66
C ALA A 128 3.66 -2.84 -25.30
N HIS A 129 4.58 -3.81 -25.41
CA HIS A 129 4.35 -5.21 -25.06
C HIS A 129 4.71 -5.55 -23.61
N ILE A 130 5.30 -4.61 -22.87
CA ILE A 130 5.65 -4.76 -21.46
C ILE A 130 4.54 -4.10 -20.64
N ALA A 131 3.85 -4.90 -19.82
CA ALA A 131 2.92 -4.39 -18.82
C ALA A 131 3.69 -4.17 -17.52
N LEU A 132 3.68 -2.93 -17.02
CA LEU A 132 4.24 -2.60 -15.72
C LEU A 132 3.13 -2.60 -14.64
N PRO A 133 3.47 -2.85 -13.37
CA PRO A 133 2.56 -2.58 -12.27
C PRO A 133 2.10 -1.12 -12.28
N PRO A 134 0.81 -0.82 -12.05
CA PRO A 134 0.32 0.56 -12.03
C PRO A 134 1.09 1.45 -11.04
N GLY A 135 1.47 2.65 -11.48
CA GLY A 135 2.19 3.62 -10.66
C GLY A 135 3.70 3.45 -10.68
N THR A 136 4.22 2.56 -11.52
CA THR A 136 5.67 2.39 -11.76
C THR A 136 6.11 3.01 -13.10
N GLU A 137 5.25 3.79 -13.74
CA GLU A 137 5.55 4.52 -14.96
C GLU A 137 6.18 5.88 -14.66
N TYR A 138 7.50 5.98 -14.88
CA TYR A 138 8.25 7.21 -14.67
C TYR A 138 8.69 7.82 -16.00
N ASP A 139 8.77 9.14 -16.04
CA ASP A 139 9.20 9.93 -17.20
C ASP A 139 10.71 10.05 -17.31
N ARG A 140 11.40 10.03 -16.16
CA ARG A 140 12.86 10.17 -16.10
C ARG A 140 13.43 9.30 -14.98
N TRP A 141 14.66 8.87 -15.20
CA TRP A 141 15.43 8.05 -14.28
C TRP A 141 16.83 8.61 -14.10
N TYR A 142 17.36 8.55 -12.89
CA TYR A 142 18.80 8.62 -12.64
C TYR A 142 19.36 7.22 -12.79
N THR A 143 20.31 7.02 -13.71
CA THR A 143 20.84 5.70 -14.05
C THR A 143 22.34 5.63 -13.79
N PHE A 144 22.79 4.45 -13.38
CA PHE A 144 24.19 4.11 -13.17
C PHE A 144 24.37 2.59 -13.32
N THR A 145 25.60 2.14 -13.52
CA THR A 145 25.91 0.71 -13.73
C THR A 145 26.65 0.15 -12.55
N VAL A 146 26.19 -0.99 -12.03
CA VAL A 146 26.82 -1.72 -10.93
C VAL A 146 27.37 -3.06 -11.44
N PRO A 147 28.70 -3.27 -11.41
CA PRO A 147 29.29 -4.54 -11.80
C PRO A 147 29.21 -5.55 -10.64
N PHE A 148 28.67 -6.73 -10.93
CA PHE A 148 28.61 -7.86 -9.99
C PHE A 148 29.45 -9.04 -10.49
N GLN A 149 30.27 -9.60 -9.62
CA GLN A 149 30.79 -10.95 -9.77
C GLN A 149 29.75 -11.98 -9.33
N ALA A 150 29.94 -13.24 -9.70
CA ALA A 150 29.09 -14.33 -9.24
C ALA A 150 29.25 -14.50 -7.71
N GLY A 151 28.14 -14.51 -6.98
CA GLY A 151 28.14 -14.61 -5.52
C GLY A 151 28.63 -13.35 -4.79
N GLU A 152 28.71 -12.21 -5.47
CA GLU A 152 29.15 -10.95 -4.86
C GLU A 152 27.98 -10.21 -4.20
N THR A 153 28.27 -9.59 -3.05
CA THR A 153 27.41 -8.59 -2.40
C THR A 153 27.96 -7.20 -2.65
N ARG A 154 27.08 -6.25 -3.00
CA ARG A 154 27.43 -4.83 -3.20
C ARG A 154 26.56 -3.93 -2.33
N GLN A 155 27.17 -2.88 -1.78
CA GLN A 155 26.43 -1.78 -1.17
C GLN A 155 26.21 -0.68 -2.20
N VAL A 156 24.96 -0.26 -2.34
CA VAL A 156 24.60 0.91 -3.15
C VAL A 156 23.98 1.95 -2.22
N ARG A 157 24.51 3.17 -2.25
CA ARG A 157 23.94 4.29 -1.50
C ARG A 157 23.49 5.39 -2.44
N ASN A 158 22.27 5.87 -2.23
CA ASN A 158 21.76 7.06 -2.89
C ASN A 158 21.52 8.19 -1.88
N THR A 159 21.82 9.42 -2.29
CA THR A 159 21.52 10.62 -1.49
C THR A 159 20.92 11.69 -2.37
N TYR A 160 19.90 12.39 -1.88
CA TYR A 160 19.27 13.48 -2.62
C TYR A 160 18.41 14.36 -1.69
N ARG A 161 17.89 15.44 -2.26
CA ARG A 161 16.92 16.34 -1.64
C ARG A 161 15.64 16.38 -2.45
N VAL A 162 14.51 16.56 -1.79
CA VAL A 162 13.22 16.74 -2.45
C VAL A 162 12.43 17.86 -1.77
N LYS A 163 11.58 18.53 -2.55
CA LYS A 163 10.53 19.38 -2.01
C LYS A 163 9.27 18.54 -1.87
N ASN A 164 8.72 18.48 -0.67
CA ASN A 164 7.50 17.71 -0.42
C ASN A 164 6.30 18.40 -1.05
N LEU A 165 5.27 17.61 -1.35
CA LEU A 165 4.03 18.12 -1.90
C LEU A 165 3.33 18.99 -0.86
N PHE A 166 2.81 20.13 -1.30
CA PHE A 166 2.09 21.08 -0.45
C PHE A 166 0.74 21.39 -1.09
N TYR A 167 -0.32 21.25 -0.30
CA TYR A 167 -1.68 21.57 -0.70
C TYR A 167 -2.08 22.96 -0.20
N SER A 168 -2.99 23.62 -0.91
CA SER A 168 -3.45 24.97 -0.56
C SER A 168 -4.18 25.04 0.79
N ASN A 169 -4.63 23.90 1.32
CA ASN A 169 -5.18 23.79 2.67
C ASN A 169 -4.09 23.73 3.75
N GLY A 170 -2.79 23.78 3.42
CA GLY A 170 -1.70 23.73 4.39
C GLY A 170 -1.17 22.33 4.67
N GLU A 171 -1.77 21.29 4.10
CA GLU A 171 -1.27 19.93 4.22
C GLU A 171 0.02 19.74 3.42
N VAL A 172 0.96 19.02 4.04
CA VAL A 172 2.21 18.58 3.43
C VAL A 172 2.18 17.06 3.33
N VAL A 173 2.64 16.53 2.20
CA VAL A 173 2.81 15.09 1.99
C VAL A 173 4.28 14.76 1.75
N ALA A 174 4.83 13.94 2.64
CA ALA A 174 6.13 13.29 2.51
C ALA A 174 5.92 11.78 2.41
N GLY A 175 6.81 11.02 1.77
CA GLY A 175 6.57 9.59 1.59
C GLY A 175 7.60 8.94 0.69
N TYR A 176 7.60 7.61 0.60
CA TYR A 176 8.65 6.82 -0.05
C TYR A 176 8.11 5.65 -0.86
N ILE A 177 8.59 5.50 -2.09
CA ILE A 177 8.15 4.52 -3.09
C ILE A 177 8.94 3.24 -2.87
N LEU A 178 8.28 2.24 -2.30
CA LEU A 178 8.86 0.90 -2.12
C LEU A 178 8.57 0.01 -3.33
N ARG A 179 7.55 0.31 -4.13
CA ARG A 179 7.12 -0.57 -5.23
C ARG A 179 8.18 -0.84 -6.29
N THR A 180 9.22 0.01 -6.39
CA THR A 180 10.34 -0.23 -7.28
C THR A 180 11.26 -1.36 -6.81
N GLY A 181 11.25 -1.71 -5.52
CA GLY A 181 11.94 -2.89 -4.99
C GLY A 181 11.41 -4.22 -5.53
N ALA A 182 10.15 -4.27 -6.00
CA ALA A 182 9.52 -5.47 -6.57
C ALA A 182 10.10 -5.89 -7.94
N PHE A 183 11.02 -5.10 -8.52
CA PHE A 183 11.73 -5.47 -9.76
C PHE A 183 13.01 -6.28 -9.49
N TRP A 184 13.37 -6.54 -8.24
CA TRP A 184 14.47 -7.45 -7.92
C TRP A 184 14.01 -8.90 -7.82
N LYS A 185 14.98 -9.81 -7.82
CA LYS A 185 14.71 -11.22 -7.59
C LYS A 185 14.32 -11.41 -6.13
N ASP A 186 13.24 -12.16 -5.90
CA ASP A 186 12.73 -12.52 -4.57
C ASP A 186 12.28 -11.30 -3.72
N PRO A 187 11.54 -11.51 -2.62
CA PRO A 187 11.19 -10.43 -1.70
C PRO A 187 12.42 -9.72 -1.13
N VAL A 188 12.28 -8.44 -0.79
CA VAL A 188 13.32 -7.66 -0.09
C VAL A 188 13.59 -8.30 1.26
N GLY A 189 14.85 -8.68 1.50
CA GLY A 189 15.23 -9.44 2.70
C GLY A 189 14.85 -8.72 4.00
N HIS A 190 15.31 -7.49 4.16
CA HIS A 190 14.92 -6.59 5.25
C HIS A 190 14.72 -5.17 4.69
N ALA A 191 13.60 -4.52 5.02
CA ALA A 191 13.27 -3.18 4.55
C ALA A 191 12.93 -2.28 5.73
N ARG A 192 13.67 -1.18 5.87
CA ARG A 192 13.47 -0.20 6.94
C ARG A 192 13.46 1.21 6.39
N VAL A 193 12.40 1.95 6.68
CA VAL A 193 12.30 3.38 6.34
C VAL A 193 12.04 4.19 7.61
N THR A 194 12.96 5.10 7.92
CA THR A 194 12.90 5.98 9.09
C THR A 194 12.64 7.41 8.65
N PHE A 195 11.50 7.98 9.05
CA PHE A 195 11.22 9.40 8.93
C PHE A 195 11.61 10.12 10.22
N ASP A 196 12.63 10.97 10.16
CA ASP A 196 12.92 11.95 11.21
C ASP A 196 12.00 13.15 11.02
N LEU A 197 11.06 13.33 11.94
CA LEU A 197 10.01 14.35 11.86
C LEU A 197 10.51 15.77 12.15
N GLY A 198 11.74 15.94 12.64
CA GLY A 198 12.28 17.26 12.98
C GLY A 198 11.42 17.98 14.04
N GLU A 199 10.77 19.08 13.65
CA GLU A 199 9.91 19.85 14.57
C GLU A 199 8.44 19.41 14.56
N ILE A 200 8.05 18.55 13.62
CA ILE A 200 6.66 18.10 13.44
C ILE A 200 6.26 17.20 14.62
N LYS A 201 5.18 17.57 15.30
CA LYS A 201 4.64 16.84 16.45
C LYS A 201 3.61 15.79 16.03
N PRO A 202 3.40 14.73 16.82
CA PRO A 202 2.40 13.70 16.51
C PRO A 202 1.00 14.26 16.23
N TYR A 203 0.53 15.25 17.00
CA TYR A 203 -0.78 15.87 16.77
C TYR A 203 -0.91 16.60 15.43
N GLN A 204 0.20 16.96 14.78
CA GLN A 204 0.20 17.61 13.46
C GLN A 204 0.07 16.61 12.31
N ILE A 205 0.24 15.32 12.59
CA ILE A 205 0.06 14.26 11.59
C ILE A 205 -1.44 14.02 11.40
N ASN A 206 -1.88 14.11 10.15
CA ASN A 206 -3.26 13.85 9.74
C ASN A 206 -3.44 12.40 9.27
N ARG A 207 -2.41 11.83 8.63
CA ARG A 207 -2.48 10.49 8.05
C ARG A 207 -1.10 9.83 8.01
N LEU A 208 -1.10 8.53 8.29
CA LEU A 208 -0.02 7.60 7.99
C LEU A 208 -0.53 6.58 6.99
N TYR A 209 0.26 6.24 5.98
CA TYR A 209 -0.09 5.23 5.00
C TYR A 209 1.14 4.40 4.58
N PRO A 210 1.07 3.07 4.68
CA PRO A 210 0.07 2.33 5.46
C PRO A 210 0.19 2.69 6.95
N ASN A 211 -0.82 2.42 7.78
CA ASN A 211 -0.78 2.71 9.22
C ASN A 211 0.05 1.66 9.98
N CYS A 212 1.25 1.35 9.52
CA CYS A 212 2.12 0.33 10.08
C CYS A 212 3.47 0.87 10.58
N TYR A 213 3.53 2.18 10.84
CA TYR A 213 4.71 2.83 11.38
C TYR A 213 4.77 2.71 12.90
N ARG A 214 5.95 2.46 13.44
CA ARG A 214 6.22 2.59 14.86
C ARG A 214 6.79 3.96 15.19
N PHE A 215 6.21 4.65 16.16
CA PHE A 215 6.81 5.82 16.77
C PHE A 215 8.01 5.42 17.64
N ALA A 216 9.17 6.01 17.37
CA ALA A 216 10.37 5.88 18.18
C ALA A 216 10.89 7.28 18.53
N GLY A 217 10.42 7.82 19.66
CA GLY A 217 10.64 9.22 19.99
C GLY A 217 9.94 10.13 18.96
N ASN A 218 10.71 10.97 18.30
CA ASN A 218 10.24 11.89 17.24
C ASN A 218 10.50 11.34 15.82
N THR A 219 10.59 10.01 15.69
CA THR A 219 10.76 9.34 14.40
C THR A 219 9.62 8.36 14.15
N LEU A 220 9.28 8.16 12.88
CA LEU A 220 8.40 7.09 12.42
C LEU A 220 9.24 6.05 11.71
N VAL A 221 9.11 4.80 12.13
CA VAL A 221 9.87 3.67 11.59
C VAL A 221 8.89 2.69 10.95
N PHE A 222 9.01 2.52 9.65
CA PHE A 222 8.49 1.34 8.93
C PHE A 222 9.61 0.30 8.90
N GLU A 223 9.30 -0.96 9.21
CA GLU A 223 10.27 -2.05 9.23
C GLU A 223 9.56 -3.36 8.86
N ARG A 224 10.15 -4.13 7.94
CA ARG A 224 9.64 -5.40 7.42
C ARG A 224 10.77 -6.37 7.10
N GLU A 225 10.43 -7.65 7.09
CA GLU A 225 11.31 -8.77 6.76
C GLU A 225 10.66 -9.60 5.65
N ASN A 226 11.43 -10.05 4.67
CA ASN A 226 10.98 -10.82 3.50
C ASN A 226 9.75 -10.17 2.82
N PHE A 227 9.89 -8.87 2.55
CA PHE A 227 8.82 -7.99 2.12
C PHE A 227 8.73 -7.93 0.58
N GLU A 228 7.55 -8.21 0.03
CA GLU A 228 7.28 -8.00 -1.40
C GLU A 228 6.60 -6.63 -1.58
N PRO A 229 7.31 -5.61 -2.11
CA PRO A 229 6.78 -4.26 -2.11
C PRO A 229 5.55 -4.10 -3.01
N SER A 230 4.39 -3.86 -2.40
CA SER A 230 3.12 -3.70 -3.13
C SER A 230 2.41 -2.36 -2.89
N TYR A 231 2.99 -1.51 -2.05
CA TYR A 231 2.52 -0.17 -1.70
C TYR A 231 3.70 0.74 -1.40
N ASP A 232 3.45 2.04 -1.45
CA ASP A 232 4.40 3.07 -1.08
C ASP A 232 4.00 3.64 0.30
N LEU A 233 4.93 4.38 0.91
CA LEU A 233 4.81 5.03 2.20
C LEU A 233 4.39 6.49 2.02
N GLU A 234 3.54 6.99 2.90
CA GLU A 234 3.05 8.38 2.87
C GLU A 234 2.71 8.86 4.29
N ILE A 235 3.16 10.07 4.63
CA ILE A 235 2.83 10.81 5.83
C ILE A 235 2.21 12.13 5.38
N THR A 236 0.96 12.36 5.76
CA THR A 236 0.31 13.67 5.61
C THR A 236 0.31 14.37 6.96
N PHE A 237 0.77 15.62 7.00
CA PHE A 237 0.76 16.45 8.20
C PHE A 237 0.43 17.90 7.87
N ASP A 238 0.05 18.66 8.89
CA ASP A 238 -0.39 20.04 8.76
C ASP A 238 0.33 20.92 9.77
N ASN A 239 1.21 21.78 9.26
CA ASN A 239 1.93 22.73 10.11
C ASN A 239 1.25 24.09 10.15
N TYR A 240 0.42 24.40 9.14
CA TYR A 240 -0.22 25.70 9.03
C TYR A 240 -1.35 25.86 10.04
N HIS A 241 -2.25 24.88 10.13
CA HIS A 241 -3.41 24.93 11.04
C HIS A 241 -3.00 24.91 12.52
N TYR A 242 -1.84 24.34 12.85
CA TYR A 242 -1.31 24.32 14.22
C TYR A 242 -0.40 25.52 14.52
N SER A 243 -0.24 26.46 13.58
CA SER A 243 0.53 27.68 13.82
C SER A 243 -0.25 28.68 14.68
N ALA A 244 0.46 29.46 15.49
CA ALA A 244 -0.15 30.54 16.27
C ALA A 244 -0.89 31.56 15.38
N GLY A 245 -0.37 31.82 14.18
CA GLY A 245 -1.00 32.72 13.21
C GLY A 245 -2.37 32.24 12.75
N PHE A 246 -2.51 30.95 12.43
CA PHE A 246 -3.81 30.37 12.10
C PHE A 246 -4.75 30.38 13.30
N LEU A 247 -4.28 29.87 14.45
CA LEU A 247 -5.09 29.77 15.67
C LEU A 247 -5.64 31.12 16.14
N ASN A 248 -4.88 32.21 16.00
CA ASN A 248 -5.34 33.55 16.36
C ASN A 248 -6.52 34.05 15.51
N ASN A 249 -6.65 33.54 14.28
CA ASN A 249 -7.68 33.97 13.32
C ASN A 249 -8.79 32.92 13.13
N ALA A 250 -8.60 31.70 13.65
CA ALA A 250 -9.57 30.62 13.53
C ALA A 250 -10.84 30.90 14.35
N SER A 251 -11.96 30.27 13.94
CA SER A 251 -13.18 30.27 14.76
C SER A 251 -12.96 29.54 16.08
N ASP A 252 -13.76 29.83 17.10
CA ASP A 252 -13.60 29.19 18.41
C ASP A 252 -13.82 27.67 18.35
N ASP A 253 -14.78 27.19 17.54
CA ASP A 253 -14.96 25.75 17.26
C ASP A 253 -13.71 25.10 16.64
N THR A 254 -13.04 25.79 15.72
CA THR A 254 -11.81 25.29 15.10
C THR A 254 -10.67 25.25 16.11
N LYS A 255 -10.52 26.30 16.93
CA LYS A 255 -9.52 26.35 18.00
C LYS A 255 -9.76 25.23 19.02
N GLU A 256 -11.02 25.01 19.41
CA GLU A 256 -11.39 23.96 20.37
C GLU A 256 -11.01 22.57 19.84
N LYS A 257 -11.31 22.26 18.57
CA LYS A 257 -10.91 20.99 17.94
C LYS A 257 -9.39 20.82 17.90
N ILE A 258 -8.65 21.84 17.46
CA ILE A 258 -7.19 21.78 17.36
C ILE A 258 -6.56 21.64 18.75
N ASN A 259 -6.96 22.48 19.71
CA ASN A 259 -6.48 22.41 21.08
C ASN A 259 -6.86 21.08 21.74
N GLY A 260 -8.04 20.53 21.44
CA GLY A 260 -8.45 19.21 21.88
C GLY A 260 -7.48 18.12 21.42
N LYS A 261 -7.08 18.12 20.14
CA LYS A 261 -6.09 17.17 19.62
C LYS A 261 -4.70 17.40 20.23
N ILE A 262 -4.26 18.65 20.38
CA ILE A 262 -2.98 18.99 21.04
C ILE A 262 -2.97 18.44 22.46
N ASN A 263 -4.02 18.71 23.24
CA ASN A 263 -4.15 18.27 24.62
C ASN A 263 -4.19 16.74 24.70
N LEU A 264 -4.96 16.08 23.83
CA LEU A 264 -5.01 14.61 23.77
C LEU A 264 -3.62 14.00 23.63
N PHE A 265 -2.82 14.43 22.64
CA PHE A 265 -1.49 13.87 22.43
C PHE A 265 -0.49 14.27 23.53
N THR A 266 -0.59 15.49 24.06
CA THR A 266 0.26 15.94 25.16
C THR A 266 0.00 15.12 26.43
N GLU A 267 -1.28 14.89 26.76
CA GLU A 267 -1.67 14.05 27.89
C GLU A 267 -1.28 12.60 27.66
N LEU A 268 -1.46 12.07 26.44
CA LEU A 268 -1.04 10.71 26.11
C LEU A 268 0.47 10.54 26.25
N GLU A 269 1.27 11.49 25.79
CA GLU A 269 2.72 11.46 25.99
C GLU A 269 3.11 11.46 27.47
N GLY A 270 2.49 12.34 28.27
CA GLY A 270 2.70 12.40 29.72
C GLY A 270 2.31 11.08 30.39
N LYS A 271 1.09 10.58 30.12
CA LYS A 271 0.59 9.29 30.63
C LYS A 271 1.51 8.15 30.23
N LEU A 272 1.88 8.02 28.95
CA LEU A 272 2.75 6.94 28.48
C LEU A 272 4.16 6.99 29.11
N ALA A 273 4.67 8.19 29.40
CA ALA A 273 5.93 8.34 30.12
C ALA A 273 5.82 7.89 31.59
N GLU A 274 4.70 8.17 32.26
CA GLU A 274 4.41 7.67 33.62
C GLU A 274 4.19 6.14 33.62
N LEU A 275 3.45 5.63 32.63
CA LEU A 275 3.09 4.23 32.48
C LEU A 275 4.25 3.33 32.07
N ALA A 276 5.38 3.89 31.62
CA ALA A 276 6.62 3.15 31.43
C ALA A 276 7.04 2.38 32.69
N GLY A 277 6.53 2.75 33.88
CA GLY A 277 6.67 1.99 35.13
C GLY A 277 5.39 1.29 35.65
N ALA A 278 4.20 1.57 35.10
CA ALA A 278 2.91 1.12 35.66
C ALA A 278 2.38 -0.19 35.05
N GLY A 279 2.97 -0.64 33.94
CA GLY A 279 2.73 -1.96 33.37
C GLY A 279 1.85 -1.95 32.11
N GLU A 280 2.04 -2.99 31.29
CA GLU A 280 1.49 -3.14 29.94
C GLU A 280 -0.05 -3.04 29.84
N ALA A 281 -0.77 -3.42 30.91
CA ALA A 281 -2.23 -3.50 30.93
C ALA A 281 -2.92 -2.13 30.77
N GLU A 282 -2.36 -1.07 31.37
CA GLU A 282 -2.95 0.27 31.33
C GLU A 282 -2.74 0.91 29.95
N ILE A 283 -1.57 0.76 29.35
CA ILE A 283 -1.29 1.20 27.97
C ILE A 283 -2.20 0.46 26.98
N ARG A 284 -2.41 -0.84 27.18
CA ARG A 284 -3.33 -1.65 26.36
C ARG A 284 -4.79 -1.16 26.46
N ALA A 285 -5.24 -0.71 27.63
CA ALA A 285 -6.58 -0.16 27.79
C ALA A 285 -6.78 1.12 26.94
N VAL A 286 -5.76 1.99 26.90
CA VAL A 286 -5.77 3.19 26.04
C VAL A 286 -5.79 2.81 24.56
N TYR A 287 -4.97 1.83 24.15
CA TYR A 287 -4.98 1.30 22.78
C TYR A 287 -6.38 0.78 22.39
N ASN A 288 -6.97 -0.09 23.22
CA ASN A 288 -8.31 -0.66 22.97
C ASN A 288 -9.39 0.42 22.90
N ALA A 289 -9.28 1.50 23.68
CA ALA A 289 -10.21 2.62 23.62
C ALA A 289 -10.09 3.40 22.30
N ALA A 290 -8.86 3.62 21.82
CA ALA A 290 -8.62 4.28 20.52
C ALA A 290 -9.15 3.43 19.35
N VAL A 291 -8.89 2.12 19.40
CA VAL A 291 -9.48 1.10 18.52
C VAL A 291 -11.01 1.19 18.52
N ALA A 292 -11.65 1.14 19.69
CA ALA A 292 -13.11 1.22 19.80
C ALA A 292 -13.70 2.56 19.32
N ALA A 293 -12.93 3.65 19.40
CA ALA A 293 -13.30 4.97 18.91
C ALA A 293 -13.05 5.15 17.40
N ASN A 294 -12.55 4.13 16.71
CA ASN A 294 -12.13 4.20 15.31
C ASN A 294 -11.08 5.32 15.06
N ASP A 295 -10.12 5.43 15.97
CA ASP A 295 -8.98 6.34 15.89
C ASP A 295 -7.68 5.55 15.66
N PRO A 296 -7.43 5.11 14.41
CA PRO A 296 -6.30 4.24 14.08
C PRO A 296 -4.96 4.95 14.27
N PHE A 297 -4.91 6.28 14.19
CA PHE A 297 -3.70 7.05 14.43
C PHE A 297 -3.33 7.06 15.92
N THR A 298 -4.28 7.36 16.79
CA THR A 298 -4.05 7.28 18.25
C THR A 298 -3.74 5.85 18.67
N ALA A 299 -4.43 4.85 18.09
CA ALA A 299 -4.13 3.44 18.33
C ALA A 299 -2.68 3.13 17.96
N GLN A 300 -2.21 3.52 16.77
CA GLN A 300 -0.82 3.28 16.34
C GLN A 300 0.21 4.02 17.21
N PHE A 301 -0.08 5.25 17.61
CA PHE A 301 0.78 6.03 18.51
C PHE A 301 0.97 5.35 19.87
N VAL A 302 -0.13 4.85 20.45
CA VAL A 302 -0.11 4.13 21.74
C VAL A 302 0.54 2.76 21.59
N ALA A 303 0.21 2.03 20.52
CA ALA A 303 0.80 0.73 20.18
C ALA A 303 2.33 0.78 20.14
N SER A 304 2.88 1.86 19.61
CA SER A 304 4.32 2.08 19.50
C SER A 304 5.07 2.21 20.83
N ARG A 305 4.33 2.34 21.96
CA ARG A 305 4.89 2.38 23.31
C ARG A 305 4.83 1.04 24.04
N LEU A 306 4.16 0.05 23.46
CA LEU A 306 4.14 -1.30 23.99
C LEU A 306 5.37 -2.08 23.49
N PRO A 307 5.81 -3.12 24.23
CA PRO A 307 6.82 -4.06 23.73
C PRO A 307 6.40 -4.68 22.39
N ALA A 308 7.37 -5.05 21.56
CA ALA A 308 7.10 -5.77 20.32
C ALA A 308 6.27 -7.04 20.59
N GLY A 309 5.22 -7.26 19.80
CA GLY A 309 4.31 -8.41 19.96
C GLY A 309 3.28 -8.28 21.10
N ALA A 310 3.27 -7.17 21.86
CA ALA A 310 2.25 -6.96 22.89
C ALA A 310 0.85 -6.81 22.29
N ILE A 311 0.71 -6.12 21.17
CA ILE A 311 -0.54 -6.15 20.39
C ILE A 311 -0.48 -7.38 19.51
N LYS A 312 -1.42 -8.29 19.75
CA LYS A 312 -1.60 -9.46 18.91
C LYS A 312 -2.26 -8.99 17.63
N GLN A 313 -1.49 -8.98 16.55
CA GLN A 313 -2.05 -8.74 15.23
C GLN A 313 -2.97 -9.92 14.87
N GLU A 314 -4.21 -9.60 14.56
CA GLU A 314 -5.17 -10.55 14.04
C GLU A 314 -5.45 -10.23 12.57
N PRO A 315 -5.55 -11.26 11.71
CA PRO A 315 -5.77 -11.04 10.28
C PRO A 315 -7.11 -10.34 10.05
N PRO A 316 -7.24 -9.56 8.96
CA PRO A 316 -8.55 -9.14 8.49
C PRO A 316 -9.37 -10.38 8.13
N THR A 317 -10.70 -10.27 8.22
CA THR A 317 -11.60 -11.39 7.99
C THR A 317 -12.72 -11.01 7.03
N ILE A 318 -13.08 -11.94 6.14
CA ILE A 318 -14.25 -11.85 5.28
C ILE A 318 -15.35 -12.72 5.90
N SER A 319 -16.41 -12.09 6.39
CA SER A 319 -17.50 -12.77 7.08
C SER A 319 -18.59 -13.27 6.13
N ALA A 320 -18.78 -12.58 5.01
CA ALA A 320 -19.75 -12.95 3.98
C ALA A 320 -19.34 -12.38 2.62
N VAL A 321 -19.66 -13.11 1.55
CA VAL A 321 -19.68 -12.61 0.17
C VAL A 321 -21.09 -12.79 -0.37
N GLU A 322 -21.67 -11.70 -0.86
CA GLU A 322 -23.05 -11.63 -1.35
C GLU A 322 -23.05 -11.21 -2.84
N VAL A 323 -23.92 -11.83 -3.64
CA VAL A 323 -24.15 -11.44 -5.03
C VAL A 323 -25.64 -11.18 -5.19
N LYS A 324 -25.99 -9.93 -5.51
CA LYS A 324 -27.37 -9.46 -5.61
C LYS A 324 -27.63 -8.96 -7.02
N ASN A 325 -28.65 -9.50 -7.68
CA ASN A 325 -29.15 -8.92 -8.92
C ASN A 325 -29.83 -7.59 -8.58
N GLU A 326 -29.32 -6.49 -9.13
CA GLU A 326 -29.95 -5.17 -8.94
C GLU A 326 -30.90 -4.85 -10.10
N SER A 327 -30.53 -5.22 -11.34
CA SER A 327 -31.44 -5.13 -12.48
C SER A 327 -30.89 -5.90 -13.70
N GLY A 328 -31.69 -6.80 -14.28
CA GLY A 328 -31.34 -7.45 -15.54
C GLY A 328 -30.04 -8.25 -15.44
N ASP A 329 -29.02 -7.85 -16.19
CA ASP A 329 -27.67 -8.41 -16.17
C ASP A 329 -26.71 -7.70 -15.22
N PHE A 330 -27.16 -6.66 -14.50
CA PHE A 330 -26.35 -5.89 -13.56
C PHE A 330 -26.48 -6.44 -12.13
N TYR A 331 -25.34 -6.77 -11.54
CA TYR A 331 -25.20 -7.37 -10.22
C TYR A 331 -24.36 -6.48 -9.32
N ARG A 332 -24.77 -6.38 -8.06
CA ARG A 332 -23.93 -5.90 -6.96
C ARG A 332 -23.30 -7.12 -6.30
N VAL A 333 -21.99 -7.18 -6.32
CA VAL A 333 -21.21 -8.15 -5.56
C VAL A 333 -20.63 -7.42 -4.37
N SER A 334 -20.82 -7.95 -3.15
CA SER A 334 -20.23 -7.37 -1.95
C SER A 334 -19.57 -8.37 -1.02
N ALA A 335 -18.67 -7.87 -0.18
CA ALA A 335 -18.00 -8.61 0.89
C ALA A 335 -18.07 -7.83 2.20
N LYS A 336 -18.40 -8.50 3.30
CA LYS A 336 -18.37 -7.93 4.65
C LYS A 336 -17.02 -8.23 5.28
N VAL A 337 -16.24 -7.19 5.50
CA VAL A 337 -14.85 -7.27 5.94
C VAL A 337 -14.70 -6.66 7.32
N ARG A 338 -13.90 -7.30 8.17
CA ARG A 338 -13.53 -6.80 9.49
C ARG A 338 -12.03 -6.91 9.68
N ASP A 339 -11.38 -5.79 9.98
CA ASP A 339 -10.02 -5.76 10.50
C ASP A 339 -10.05 -5.43 12.01
N PRO A 340 -9.61 -6.37 12.88
CA PRO A 340 -9.55 -6.14 14.32
C PRO A 340 -8.46 -5.14 14.75
N ASN A 341 -7.43 -4.92 13.93
CA ASN A 341 -6.27 -4.11 14.32
C ASN A 341 -6.49 -2.61 14.02
N ALA A 342 -7.53 -2.28 13.23
CA ALA A 342 -7.80 -0.95 12.69
C ALA A 342 -6.58 -0.36 11.96
N ASP A 343 -5.88 -1.18 11.20
CA ASP A 343 -4.83 -0.73 10.32
C ASP A 343 -5.37 -0.52 8.89
N PHE A 344 -4.47 -0.46 7.90
CA PHE A 344 -4.88 -0.32 6.51
C PHE A 344 -5.09 -1.69 5.88
N THR A 345 -6.30 -1.95 5.46
CA THR A 345 -6.60 -3.09 4.59
C THR A 345 -6.61 -2.71 3.12
N PHE A 346 -6.18 -3.64 2.30
CA PHE A 346 -6.35 -3.63 0.87
C PHE A 346 -7.29 -4.78 0.48
N TRP A 347 -7.89 -4.69 -0.70
CA TRP A 347 -8.66 -5.82 -1.20
C TRP A 347 -8.57 -5.94 -2.72
N GLU A 348 -8.87 -7.16 -3.18
CA GLU A 348 -8.98 -7.49 -4.58
C GLU A 348 -10.26 -8.28 -4.81
N ILE A 349 -10.97 -7.95 -5.89
CA ILE A 349 -12.06 -8.76 -6.43
C ILE A 349 -11.62 -9.38 -7.75
N ARG A 350 -11.83 -10.68 -7.91
CA ARG A 350 -11.67 -11.39 -9.18
C ARG A 350 -12.98 -12.06 -9.57
N VAL A 351 -13.44 -11.80 -10.80
CA VAL A 351 -14.60 -12.46 -11.39
C VAL A 351 -14.11 -13.29 -12.57
N ILE A 352 -14.25 -14.61 -12.43
CA ILE A 352 -13.69 -15.57 -13.36
C ILE A 352 -14.83 -16.43 -13.89
N ARG A 353 -14.90 -16.67 -15.19
CA ARG A 353 -15.78 -17.67 -15.79
C ARG A 353 -14.99 -18.71 -16.55
N GLU A 354 -15.59 -19.86 -16.79
CA GLU A 354 -15.02 -20.89 -17.65
C GLU A 354 -15.79 -20.97 -18.96
N GLU A 355 -15.06 -20.95 -20.07
CA GLU A 355 -15.63 -21.11 -21.41
C GLU A 355 -14.74 -22.04 -22.23
N ASN A 356 -15.31 -23.16 -22.70
CA ASN A 356 -14.60 -24.18 -23.48
C ASN A 356 -13.34 -24.73 -22.78
N GLY A 357 -13.41 -24.91 -21.45
CA GLY A 357 -12.28 -25.38 -20.64
C GLY A 357 -11.19 -24.34 -20.40
N LYS A 358 -11.40 -23.08 -20.79
CA LYS A 358 -10.49 -21.96 -20.52
C LYS A 358 -11.08 -21.04 -19.47
N LYS A 359 -10.25 -20.62 -18.52
CA LYS A 359 -10.59 -19.56 -17.56
C LYS A 359 -10.50 -18.20 -18.25
N ILE A 360 -11.52 -17.39 -18.09
CA ILE A 360 -11.61 -16.01 -18.55
C ILE A 360 -11.76 -15.14 -17.30
N ILE A 361 -10.87 -14.17 -17.12
CA ILE A 361 -10.96 -13.17 -16.06
C ILE A 361 -11.78 -12.01 -16.62
N ASP A 362 -13.04 -11.89 -16.20
CA ASP A 362 -13.92 -10.81 -16.65
C ASP A 362 -13.66 -9.52 -15.86
N LEU A 363 -13.22 -9.65 -14.60
CA LEU A 363 -12.82 -8.53 -13.74
C LEU A 363 -11.66 -8.95 -12.84
N SER A 364 -10.67 -8.08 -12.73
CA SER A 364 -9.67 -8.09 -11.67
C SER A 364 -9.49 -6.64 -11.25
N ASP A 365 -10.01 -6.26 -10.08
CA ASP A 365 -9.84 -4.91 -9.56
C ASP A 365 -9.24 -4.97 -8.16
N ARG A 366 -8.13 -4.26 -7.99
CA ARG A 366 -7.38 -4.17 -6.74
C ARG A 366 -7.56 -2.76 -6.22
N ARG A 367 -8.22 -2.62 -5.08
CA ARG A 367 -8.49 -1.31 -4.47
C ARG A 367 -7.79 -1.17 -3.13
N ARG A 368 -7.39 0.07 -2.88
CA ARG A 368 -6.96 0.52 -1.56
C ARG A 368 -8.23 0.85 -0.78
N PHE A 369 -8.35 0.32 0.43
CA PHE A 369 -9.39 0.74 1.36
C PHE A 369 -8.74 1.61 2.42
N LEU A 370 -9.24 2.83 2.59
CA LEU A 370 -8.55 3.86 3.37
C LEU A 370 -8.61 3.59 4.88
N GLN A 371 -9.51 2.72 5.34
CA GLN A 371 -9.65 2.19 6.70
C GLN A 371 -10.83 1.21 6.66
N ALA A 372 -10.58 -0.10 6.67
CA ALA A 372 -11.67 -1.05 6.93
C ALA A 372 -11.85 -1.02 8.42
N THR A 373 -12.76 -0.16 8.84
CA THR A 373 -13.23 -0.15 10.21
C THR A 373 -13.97 -1.46 10.47
N TYR A 374 -14.27 -1.70 11.74
CA TYR A 374 -14.59 -2.99 12.34
C TYR A 374 -15.69 -3.86 11.68
N ASP A 375 -16.44 -3.40 10.66
CA ASP A 375 -17.39 -4.19 9.84
C ASP A 375 -17.80 -3.42 8.55
N ASP A 376 -16.89 -3.27 7.58
CA ASP A 376 -17.18 -2.55 6.32
C ASP A 376 -17.76 -3.46 5.23
N GLU A 377 -18.67 -2.91 4.42
CA GLU A 377 -19.19 -3.57 3.22
C GLU A 377 -18.46 -3.06 1.97
N LEU A 378 -17.64 -3.92 1.38
CA LEU A 378 -17.00 -3.67 0.08
C LEU A 378 -17.99 -4.07 -1.01
N ALA A 379 -18.30 -3.18 -1.95
CA ALA A 379 -19.26 -3.48 -3.02
C ALA A 379 -18.75 -3.09 -4.42
N TYR A 380 -19.08 -3.92 -5.40
CA TYR A 380 -18.75 -3.74 -6.80
C TYR A 380 -19.99 -3.96 -7.67
N GLY A 381 -20.24 -3.05 -8.61
CA GLY A 381 -21.27 -3.20 -9.63
C GLY A 381 -20.66 -3.78 -10.91
N LEU A 382 -21.22 -4.87 -11.43
CA LEU A 382 -20.72 -5.50 -12.66
C LEU A 382 -21.84 -6.21 -13.43
N SER A 383 -21.67 -6.29 -14.75
CA SER A 383 -22.60 -7.00 -15.63
C SER A 383 -22.17 -8.45 -15.82
N LEU A 384 -23.08 -9.39 -15.59
CA LEU A 384 -22.87 -10.83 -15.80
C LEU A 384 -23.77 -11.35 -16.91
N GLU A 385 -23.19 -12.03 -17.89
CA GLU A 385 -23.91 -12.67 -19.00
C GLU A 385 -24.91 -13.70 -18.45
N PRO A 386 -26.20 -13.67 -18.82
CA PRO A 386 -27.21 -14.58 -18.30
C PRO A 386 -26.90 -16.07 -18.52
N GLY A 387 -27.18 -16.91 -17.51
CA GLY A 387 -27.01 -18.36 -17.56
C GLY A 387 -25.56 -18.86 -17.49
N LYS A 388 -24.57 -17.97 -17.42
CA LYS A 388 -23.15 -18.33 -17.26
C LYS A 388 -22.82 -18.54 -15.79
N GLN A 389 -21.85 -19.42 -15.54
CA GLN A 389 -21.33 -19.69 -14.20
C GLN A 389 -20.04 -18.89 -13.97
N TYR A 390 -19.99 -18.22 -12.83
CA TYR A 390 -18.92 -17.36 -12.38
C TYR A 390 -18.33 -17.88 -11.07
N TRP A 391 -17.05 -17.67 -10.91
CA TRP A 391 -16.26 -17.84 -9.70
C TRP A 391 -15.80 -16.45 -9.27
N ILE A 392 -16.36 -15.98 -8.15
CA ILE A 392 -16.14 -14.63 -7.64
C ILE A 392 -15.29 -14.77 -6.37
N GLU A 393 -14.09 -14.22 -6.40
CA GLU A 393 -13.14 -14.23 -5.29
C GLU A 393 -13.01 -12.82 -4.71
N PHE A 394 -13.06 -12.72 -3.39
CA PHE A 394 -12.56 -11.58 -2.63
C PHE A 394 -11.35 -12.00 -1.83
N GLU A 395 -10.35 -11.14 -1.84
CA GLU A 395 -9.19 -11.21 -0.96
C GLU A 395 -9.06 -9.87 -0.25
N VAL A 396 -8.85 -9.91 1.06
CA VAL A 396 -8.50 -8.77 1.88
C VAL A 396 -7.15 -9.06 2.53
N TRP A 397 -6.27 -8.08 2.61
CA TRP A 397 -5.04 -8.20 3.41
C TRP A 397 -4.74 -6.88 4.12
N ASP A 398 -4.10 -6.97 5.29
CA ASP A 398 -3.71 -5.81 6.10
C ASP A 398 -2.30 -5.30 5.73
N ALA A 399 -1.85 -4.27 6.43
CA ALA A 399 -0.52 -3.69 6.20
C ALA A 399 0.64 -4.60 6.65
N ASP A 400 0.35 -5.62 7.46
CA ASP A 400 1.29 -6.64 7.93
C ASP A 400 1.23 -7.92 7.05
N ASP A 401 0.59 -7.83 5.88
CA ASP A 401 0.40 -8.90 4.89
C ASP A 401 -0.40 -10.11 5.39
N HIS A 402 -1.15 -9.98 6.50
CA HIS A 402 -2.13 -10.99 6.85
C HIS A 402 -3.32 -10.89 5.91
N ALA A 403 -3.75 -12.03 5.35
CA ALA A 403 -4.82 -12.05 4.38
C ALA A 403 -5.96 -13.01 4.77
N ASP A 404 -7.16 -12.70 4.29
CA ASP A 404 -8.28 -13.63 4.21
C ASP A 404 -8.87 -13.62 2.79
N ARG A 405 -9.32 -14.79 2.34
CA ARG A 405 -9.86 -14.99 0.99
C ARG A 405 -11.13 -15.81 1.05
N GLN A 406 -12.16 -15.34 0.35
CA GLN A 406 -13.42 -16.05 0.20
C GLN A 406 -13.84 -16.10 -1.26
N ALA A 407 -14.34 -17.26 -1.70
CA ALA A 407 -14.84 -17.44 -3.06
C ALA A 407 -16.26 -18.01 -3.07
N VAL A 408 -17.07 -17.51 -3.99
CA VAL A 408 -18.43 -18.02 -4.24
C VAL A 408 -18.58 -18.41 -5.70
N THR A 409 -19.38 -19.43 -5.97
CA THR A 409 -19.81 -19.73 -7.33
C THR A 409 -21.22 -19.22 -7.51
N TYR A 410 -21.40 -18.48 -8.60
CA TYR A 410 -22.67 -17.85 -8.91
C TYR A 410 -23.02 -18.13 -10.37
N ARG A 411 -24.21 -18.65 -10.61
CA ARG A 411 -24.76 -18.71 -11.97
C ARG A 411 -25.72 -17.55 -12.15
N SER A 412 -25.46 -16.71 -13.14
CA SER A 412 -26.29 -15.54 -13.41
C SER A 412 -27.73 -15.94 -13.74
N GLY A 413 -28.68 -15.27 -13.11
CA GLY A 413 -30.10 -15.61 -13.15
C GLY A 413 -30.56 -16.51 -12.00
N ASP A 414 -29.65 -17.09 -11.21
CA ASP A 414 -30.03 -17.80 -9.98
C ASP A 414 -30.40 -16.80 -8.88
N ALA A 415 -31.41 -17.14 -8.09
CA ALA A 415 -31.90 -16.29 -6.99
C ALA A 415 -30.95 -16.24 -5.79
N VAL A 416 -30.09 -17.27 -5.61
CA VAL A 416 -29.20 -17.39 -4.44
C VAL A 416 -27.84 -17.93 -4.87
N PRO A 417 -26.72 -17.25 -4.54
CA PRO A 417 -25.38 -17.77 -4.77
C PRO A 417 -25.10 -19.02 -3.95
N GLN A 418 -24.31 -19.94 -4.52
CA GLN A 418 -23.82 -21.10 -3.77
C GLN A 418 -22.39 -20.83 -3.31
N VAL A 419 -22.20 -20.78 -1.98
CA VAL A 419 -20.86 -20.71 -1.40
C VAL A 419 -20.22 -22.09 -1.58
N ILE A 420 -19.22 -22.19 -2.45
CA ILE A 420 -18.58 -23.47 -2.79
C ILE A 420 -17.32 -23.73 -1.95
N ALA A 421 -16.59 -22.67 -1.60
CA ALA A 421 -15.40 -22.80 -0.76
C ALA A 421 -15.11 -21.51 0.02
N SER A 422 -15.05 -21.62 1.35
CA SER A 422 -14.27 -20.68 2.17
C SER A 422 -12.92 -21.34 2.38
N ALA A 423 -11.87 -20.78 1.80
CA ALA A 423 -10.50 -21.22 2.01
C ALA A 423 -9.79 -20.10 2.79
N ARG A 424 -9.90 -20.14 4.12
CA ARG A 424 -9.11 -19.28 4.99
C ARG A 424 -7.64 -19.65 4.82
N THR A 425 -6.92 -18.84 4.06
CA THR A 425 -5.49 -19.01 3.86
C THR A 425 -4.80 -18.00 4.76
N ILE A 426 -4.58 -18.39 6.02
CA ILE A 426 -3.77 -17.61 6.97
C ILE A 426 -2.30 -17.88 6.62
N ASN A 427 -1.83 -17.34 5.50
CA ASN A 427 -0.42 -17.42 5.13
C ASN A 427 0.29 -16.16 5.60
N SER A 428 1.22 -16.31 6.54
CA SER A 428 2.26 -15.30 6.83
C SER A 428 3.46 -15.41 5.88
N LYS A 429 3.37 -16.22 4.81
CA LYS A 429 4.45 -16.40 3.83
C LYS A 429 3.88 -16.63 2.42
N TRP A 430 4.20 -15.69 1.54
CA TRP A 430 3.92 -15.71 0.11
C TRP A 430 4.50 -16.97 -0.55
N LEU A 431 3.66 -17.98 -0.78
CA LEU A 431 3.90 -19.03 -1.76
C LEU A 431 2.84 -18.89 -2.85
N PHE A 432 3.04 -17.97 -3.78
CA PHE A 432 2.43 -18.09 -5.10
C PHE A 432 3.17 -19.16 -5.89
N ALA A 433 2.96 -20.41 -5.52
CA ALA A 433 2.95 -21.48 -6.52
C ALA A 433 1.52 -21.51 -7.09
N PRO A 434 1.32 -21.70 -8.41
CA PRO A 434 0.01 -22.06 -8.92
C PRO A 434 -0.34 -23.42 -8.32
N LEU A 435 -1.07 -23.44 -7.20
CA LEU A 435 -1.60 -24.65 -6.62
C LEU A 435 -2.62 -25.24 -7.61
N GLY A 436 -2.11 -26.12 -8.47
CA GLY A 436 -2.91 -27.04 -9.25
C GLY A 436 -3.81 -27.83 -8.31
N MET A 437 -5.11 -27.54 -8.39
CA MET A 437 -6.18 -28.24 -7.70
C MET A 437 -6.25 -29.71 -8.14
N CYS A 438 -5.51 -30.59 -7.48
CA CYS A 438 -5.79 -32.04 -7.51
C CYS A 438 -6.93 -32.45 -6.56
N ALA A 439 -7.40 -31.56 -5.66
CA ALA A 439 -8.33 -31.95 -4.60
C ALA A 439 -9.83 -31.90 -4.97
N MET A 440 -10.26 -31.13 -5.99
CA MET A 440 -11.70 -30.97 -6.29
C MET A 440 -12.29 -31.99 -7.28
N VAL A 441 -11.47 -32.82 -7.94
CA VAL A 441 -11.96 -33.89 -8.82
C VAL A 441 -12.51 -35.08 -8.03
N ALA A 442 -12.14 -35.25 -6.76
CA ALA A 442 -12.59 -36.38 -5.94
C ALA A 442 -14.10 -36.33 -5.59
N ALA A 443 -14.71 -35.15 -5.48
CA ALA A 443 -16.12 -35.02 -5.11
C ALA A 443 -17.09 -35.23 -6.30
N ALA A 444 -16.68 -34.91 -7.53
CA ALA A 444 -17.51 -35.08 -8.72
C ALA A 444 -17.50 -36.52 -9.29
N VAL A 445 -16.45 -37.30 -9.02
CA VAL A 445 -16.34 -38.69 -9.47
C VAL A 445 -17.11 -39.66 -8.56
N ALA A 446 -17.33 -39.31 -7.29
CA ALA A 446 -18.10 -40.14 -6.34
C ALA A 446 -19.62 -40.15 -6.62
N TRP A 447 -20.16 -39.13 -7.30
CA TRP A 447 -21.60 -39.07 -7.62
C TRP A 447 -21.98 -39.81 -8.92
N ARG A 448 -21.01 -40.14 -9.78
CA ARG A 448 -21.26 -40.82 -11.07
C ARG A 448 -21.10 -42.35 -11.04
N ARG A 449 -20.75 -42.94 -9.88
CA ARG A 449 -20.54 -44.40 -9.72
C ARG A 449 -21.66 -45.15 -8.98
N SER A 450 -22.79 -44.53 -8.65
CA SER A 450 -23.91 -45.20 -7.95
C SER A 450 -25.11 -45.57 -8.82
N ARG A 451 -25.00 -45.52 -10.15
CA ARG A 451 -26.05 -46.05 -11.06
C ARG A 451 -25.46 -46.99 -12.10
N HIS A 452 -25.13 -48.21 -11.68
CA HIS A 452 -25.23 -49.43 -12.47
C HIS A 452 -24.94 -50.63 -11.57
N PHE A 453 -25.99 -51.15 -10.92
CA PHE A 453 -26.13 -52.56 -10.53
C PHE A 453 -27.57 -52.79 -10.04
N SER A 454 -28.44 -53.30 -10.94
CA SER A 454 -29.58 -54.20 -10.64
C SER A 454 -30.52 -54.26 -11.86
N GLY A 455 -30.61 -55.42 -12.50
CA GLY A 455 -31.57 -55.72 -13.58
C GLY A 455 -30.90 -56.08 -14.89
#